data_AF-A0A238YR59-F1
#
_entry.id   AF-A0A238YR59-F1
#
_cell.length_a   1.000
_cell.length_b   1.000
_cell.length_c   1.000
_cell.angle_alpha   90.00
_cell.angle_beta   90.00
_cell.angle_gamma   90.00
#
_symmetry.space_group_name_H-M   'P 1'
#
loop_
_entity.id
_entity.type
_entity.pdbx_description
1 polymer ?
#
loop_
_entity_poly.entity_id
_entity_poly.type
_entity_poly.pdbx_seq_one_letter_code
_entity_poly.pdbx_strand_id
1 'polypeptide(L)'
;MPTLMHLYPLTGAALVGLGLYGIVTLRHPLRQLLAVNVVGAGIFLILGGLGRGTASTDPFPQALVITGIVVAVALTAFGAALVVRVAEEERARDDTAAVEATGDSA
;
A
#
# COMPACT_ATOMS: atom_id res chain seq x y z
N MET A 1 9.05 -16.79 -28.48
CA MET A 1 8.44 -17.15 -27.18
C MET A 1 7.58 -15.98 -26.68
N PRO A 2 6.36 -15.79 -27.23
CA PRO A 2 5.49 -14.65 -26.89
C PRO A 2 4.81 -14.75 -25.51
N THR A 3 4.80 -15.94 -24.89
CA THR A 3 4.20 -16.17 -23.56
C THR A 3 4.86 -15.38 -22.44
N LEU A 4 6.16 -15.11 -22.53
CA LEU A 4 6.87 -14.29 -21.53
C LEU A 4 6.34 -12.85 -21.47
N MET A 5 5.79 -12.33 -22.57
CA MET A 5 5.32 -10.94 -22.62
C MET A 5 4.05 -10.74 -21.79
N HIS A 6 3.22 -11.77 -21.65
CA HIS A 6 1.99 -11.72 -20.85
C HIS A 6 2.19 -12.10 -19.38
N LEU A 7 3.34 -12.70 -19.03
CA LEU A 7 3.61 -13.15 -17.66
C LEU A 7 3.61 -11.98 -16.66
N TYR A 8 4.27 -10.88 -17.00
CA TYR A 8 4.33 -9.68 -16.16
C TYR A 8 2.96 -9.05 -15.88
N PRO A 9 2.14 -8.70 -16.91
CA PRO A 9 0.82 -8.13 -16.66
C PRO A 9 -0.15 -9.11 -16.01
N LEU A 10 -0.08 -10.42 -16.30
CA LEU A 10 -0.90 -11.42 -15.60
C LEU A 10 -0.55 -11.52 -14.12
N THR A 11 0.75 -11.54 -13.80
CA THR A 11 1.23 -11.54 -12.41
C THR A 11 0.80 -10.26 -11.72
N GLY A 12 0.89 -9.11 -12.40
CA GLY A 12 0.46 -7.84 -11.85
C GLY A 12 -1.04 -7.79 -11.60
N ALA A 13 -1.87 -8.33 -12.50
CA ALA A 13 -3.31 -8.45 -12.30
C ALA A 13 -3.65 -9.34 -11.09
N ALA A 14 -2.93 -10.45 -10.91
CA ALA A 14 -3.08 -11.30 -9.73
C ALA A 14 -2.71 -10.56 -8.43
N LEU A 15 -1.62 -9.78 -8.43
CA LEU A 15 -1.23 -8.94 -7.29
C LEU A 15 -2.26 -7.85 -6.99
N VAL A 16 -2.83 -7.20 -8.01
CA VAL A 16 -3.92 -6.21 -7.84
C VAL A 16 -5.13 -6.89 -7.19
N GLY A 17 -5.56 -8.05 -7.69
CA GLY A 17 -6.66 -8.81 -7.09
C GLY A 17 -6.40 -9.19 -5.64
N LEU A 18 -5.19 -9.68 -5.33
CA LEU A 18 -4.79 -10.05 -3.97
C LEU A 18 -4.74 -8.84 -3.03
N GLY A 19 -4.21 -7.71 -3.49
CA GLY A 19 -4.15 -6.47 -2.73
C GLY A 19 -5.54 -5.93 -2.45
N LEU A 20 -6.45 -5.91 -3.43
CA LEU A 20 -7.85 -5.51 -3.24
C LEU A 20 -8.57 -6.42 -2.25
N TYR A 21 -8.38 -7.74 -2.35
CA TYR A 21 -8.89 -8.69 -1.38
C TYR A 21 -8.35 -8.42 0.04
N GLY A 22 -7.07 -8.08 0.15
CA GLY A 22 -6.45 -7.64 1.40
C GLY A 22 -7.11 -6.38 1.97
N ILE A 23 -7.34 -5.35 1.15
CA ILE A 23 -7.97 -4.11 1.62
C ILE A 23 -9.35 -4.37 2.24
N VAL A 24 -10.13 -5.31 1.67
CA VAL A 24 -11.48 -5.65 2.18
C VAL A 24 -11.43 -6.56 3.42
N THR A 25 -10.48 -7.49 3.48
CA THR A 25 -10.47 -8.56 4.50
C THR A 25 -9.69 -8.15 5.77
N LEU A 26 -8.72 -7.25 5.66
CA LEU A 26 -7.79 -6.93 6.75
C LEU A 26 -8.33 -5.79 7.62
N ARG A 27 -8.53 -6.04 8.93
CA ARG A 27 -9.03 -5.02 9.88
C ARG A 27 -7.96 -4.09 10.46
N HIS A 28 -6.69 -4.50 10.40
CA HIS A 28 -5.60 -3.74 11.01
C HIS A 28 -5.04 -2.70 10.02
N PRO A 29 -4.90 -1.42 10.39
CA PRO A 29 -4.54 -0.35 9.46
C PRO A 29 -3.18 -0.57 8.78
N LEU A 30 -2.17 -1.07 9.51
CA LEU A 30 -0.87 -1.44 8.89
C LEU A 30 -1.00 -2.53 7.81
N ARG A 31 -1.87 -3.53 8.02
CA ARG A 31 -2.10 -4.61 7.04
C ARG A 31 -2.83 -4.06 5.81
N GLN A 32 -3.73 -3.10 6.01
CA GLN A 32 -4.40 -2.41 4.91
C GLN A 32 -3.41 -1.53 4.11
N LEU A 33 -2.47 -0.86 4.76
CA LEU A 33 -1.41 -0.09 4.11
C LEU A 33 -0.49 -0.98 3.26
N LEU A 34 -0.13 -2.16 3.78
CA LEU A 34 0.58 -3.18 3.01
C LEU A 34 -0.23 -3.64 1.79
N ALA A 35 -1.54 -3.88 1.96
CA ALA A 35 -2.40 -4.29 0.86
C ALA A 35 -2.50 -3.23 -0.25
N VAL A 36 -2.55 -1.94 0.09
CA VAL A 36 -2.47 -0.83 -0.87
C VAL A 36 -1.15 -0.85 -1.65
N ASN A 37 -0.03 -1.13 -0.98
CA ASN A 37 1.27 -1.28 -1.65
C ASN A 37 1.32 -2.48 -2.59
N VAL A 38 0.66 -3.59 -2.24
CA VAL A 38 0.55 -4.77 -3.12
C VAL A 38 -0.24 -4.42 -4.38
N VAL A 39 -1.33 -3.65 -4.27
CA VAL A 39 -2.05 -3.12 -5.43
C VAL A 39 -1.14 -2.26 -6.30
N GLY A 40 -0.42 -1.30 -5.69
CA GLY A 40 0.52 -0.43 -6.38
C GLY A 40 1.61 -1.20 -7.13
N ALA A 41 2.24 -2.18 -6.47
CA ALA A 41 3.24 -3.05 -7.08
C ALA A 41 2.68 -3.84 -8.27
N GLY A 42 1.45 -4.33 -8.17
CA GLY A 42 0.75 -4.99 -9.28
C GLY A 42 0.52 -4.06 -10.47
N ILE A 43 0.10 -2.82 -10.23
CA ILE A 43 -0.07 -1.79 -11.28
C ILE A 43 1.28 -1.47 -11.94
N PHE A 44 2.36 -1.30 -11.16
CA PHE A 44 3.69 -1.04 -11.71
C PHE A 44 4.19 -2.20 -12.57
N LEU A 45 3.90 -3.44 -12.17
CA LEU A 45 4.26 -4.64 -12.94
C LEU A 45 3.47 -4.75 -14.25
N ILE A 46 2.19 -4.36 -14.25
CA ILE A 46 1.37 -4.28 -15.49
C ILE A 46 1.96 -3.24 -16.44
N LEU A 47 2.19 -2.01 -15.96
CA LEU A 47 2.71 -0.91 -16.78
C LEU A 47 4.10 -1.21 -17.34
N GLY A 48 5.02 -1.70 -16.49
CA GLY A 48 6.37 -2.07 -16.91
C GLY A 48 6.39 -3.28 -17.84
N GLY A 49 5.46 -4.23 -17.66
CA GLY A 49 5.28 -5.37 -18.55
C GLY A 49 4.78 -4.98 -19.93
N LEU A 50 3.73 -4.15 -20.00
CA LEU A 50 3.17 -3.64 -21.26
C LEU A 50 4.11 -2.69 -22.00
N GLY A 51 4.88 -1.89 -21.26
CA GLY A 51 5.87 -0.98 -21.84
C GLY A 51 7.09 -1.69 -22.46
N ARG A 52 7.25 -3.00 -22.27
CA ARG A 52 8.37 -3.76 -22.85
C ARG A 52 8.05 -4.22 -24.27
N GLY A 53 8.63 -3.53 -25.26
CA GLY A 53 8.61 -3.98 -26.65
C GLY A 53 9.67 -5.03 -26.97
N THR A 54 9.58 -5.64 -28.15
CA THR A 54 10.54 -6.66 -28.65
C THR A 54 11.92 -6.08 -28.98
N ALA A 55 11.98 -4.82 -29.39
CA ALA A 55 13.21 -4.13 -29.80
C ALA A 55 13.60 -2.98 -28.86
N SER A 56 12.64 -2.30 -28.24
CA SER A 56 12.87 -1.20 -27.30
C SER A 56 11.76 -1.12 -26.26
N THR A 57 12.09 -0.56 -25.10
CA THR A 57 11.13 -0.26 -24.04
C THR A 57 10.50 1.12 -24.29
N ASP A 58 9.18 1.22 -24.16
CA ASP A 58 8.48 2.49 -24.17
C ASP A 58 8.88 3.31 -22.93
N PRO A 59 9.47 4.51 -23.11
CA PRO A 59 9.92 5.33 -22.00
C PRO A 59 8.76 5.87 -21.14
N PHE A 60 7.54 5.95 -21.68
CA PHE A 60 6.43 6.60 -20.96
C PHE A 60 5.89 5.75 -19.80
N PRO A 61 5.50 4.47 -19.97
CA PRO A 61 5.17 3.60 -18.85
C PRO A 61 6.32 3.45 -17.85
N GLN A 62 7.57 3.47 -18.32
CA GLN A 62 8.74 3.36 -17.45
C GLN A 62 8.88 4.59 -16.53
N ALA A 63 8.69 5.80 -17.07
CA ALA A 63 8.68 7.02 -16.28
C ALA A 63 7.53 7.04 -15.26
N LEU A 64 6.34 6.59 -15.65
CA LEU A 64 5.21 6.48 -14.72
C LEU A 64 5.49 5.50 -13.57
N VAL A 65 6.19 4.40 -13.83
CA VAL A 65 6.56 3.43 -12.79
C VAL A 65 7.54 4.04 -11.80
N ILE A 66 8.62 4.69 -12.23
CA ILE A 66 9.60 5.25 -11.29
C ILE A 66 9.00 6.37 -10.43
N THR A 67 8.18 7.26 -11.03
CA THR A 67 7.45 8.29 -10.29
C THR A 67 6.45 7.66 -9.33
N GLY A 68 5.69 6.66 -9.78
CA GLY A 68 4.72 5.95 -8.98
C GLY A 68 5.35 5.26 -7.76
N ILE A 69 6.52 4.65 -7.90
CA ILE A 69 7.25 4.01 -6.79
C ILE A 69 7.58 5.03 -5.71
N VAL A 70 8.09 6.21 -6.08
CA VAL A 70 8.42 7.26 -5.12
C VAL A 70 7.16 7.75 -4.39
N VAL A 71 6.06 7.97 -5.12
CA VAL A 71 4.77 8.35 -4.52
C VAL A 71 4.24 7.28 -3.58
N ALA A 72 4.33 5.99 -3.94
CA ALA A 72 3.88 4.88 -3.10
C ALA A 72 4.66 4.80 -1.78
N VAL A 73 5.98 4.98 -1.82
CA VAL A 73 6.82 5.03 -0.61
C VAL A 73 6.44 6.24 0.27
N ALA A 74 6.24 7.41 -0.34
CA ALA A 74 5.85 8.62 0.39
C ALA A 74 4.46 8.46 1.05
N LEU A 75 3.47 7.90 0.34
CA LEU A 75 2.15 7.60 0.89
C LEU A 75 2.20 6.54 1.99
N THR A 76 3.13 5.59 1.91
CA THR A 76 3.34 4.60 2.97
C THR A 76 3.91 5.24 4.22
N ALA A 77 4.92 6.10 4.08
CA ALA A 77 5.46 6.86 5.21
C ALA A 77 4.38 7.75 5.84
N PHE A 78 3.60 8.46 5.02
CA PHE A 78 2.49 9.29 5.46
C PHE A 78 1.40 8.48 6.18
N GLY A 79 0.96 7.37 5.59
CA GLY A 79 -0.03 6.48 6.18
C GLY A 79 0.44 5.88 7.51
N ALA A 80 1.71 5.46 7.59
CA ALA A 80 2.29 4.96 8.83
C ALA A 80 2.34 6.05 9.92
N ALA A 81 2.71 7.29 9.57
CA ALA A 81 2.69 8.41 10.51
C ALA A 81 1.28 8.70 11.05
N LEU A 82 0.25 8.64 10.20
CA LEU A 82 -1.14 8.77 10.64
C LEU A 82 -1.57 7.64 11.57
N VAL A 83 -1.20 6.40 11.27
CA VAL A 83 -1.51 5.24 12.13
C VAL A 83 -0.88 5.40 13.52
N VAL A 84 0.37 5.84 13.59
CA VAL A 84 1.04 6.13 14.87
C VAL A 84 0.32 7.25 15.61
N ARG A 85 -0.02 8.34 14.92
CA ARG A 85 -0.70 9.48 15.52
C ARG A 85 -2.04 9.10 16.14
N VAL A 86 -2.85 8.31 15.45
CA VAL A 86 -4.15 7.84 15.97
C VAL A 86 -3.94 6.94 17.20
N ALA A 87 -2.96 6.03 17.16
CA ALA A 87 -2.68 5.15 18.30
C ALA A 87 -2.20 5.92 19.54
N GLU A 88 -1.47 7.03 19.36
CA GLU A 88 -1.08 7.91 20.47
C GLU A 88 -2.27 8.66 21.07
N GLU A 89 -3.21 9.13 20.25
CA GLU A 89 -4.43 9.79 20.71
C GLU A 89 -5.33 8.84 21.51
N GLU A 90 -5.46 7.59 21.06
CA GLU A 90 -6.21 6.55 21.78
C GLU A 90 -5.59 6.28 23.17
N ARG A 91 -4.25 6.14 23.26
CA ARG A 91 -3.56 5.94 24.54
C ARG A 91 -3.73 7.12 25.50
N ALA A 92 -3.59 8.35 25.02
CA ALA A 92 -3.74 9.55 25.85
C ALA A 92 -5.16 9.67 26.44
N ARG A 93 -6.18 9.25 25.68
CA ARG A 93 -7.57 9.21 26.15
C ARG A 93 -7.77 8.16 27.25
N ASP A 94 -7.20 6.97 27.08
CA ASP A 94 -7.27 5.89 28.08
C ASP A 94 -6.59 6.30 29.40
N ASP A 95 -5.41 6.94 29.34
CA ASP A 95 -4.70 7.44 30.53
C ASP A 95 -5.53 8.49 31.29
N THR A 96 -6.22 9.39 30.58
CA THR A 96 -7.08 10.42 31.19
C THR A 96 -8.27 9.78 31.92
N ALA A 97 -8.91 8.78 31.31
CA ALA A 97 -10.03 8.07 31.92
C ALA A 97 -9.62 7.29 33.20
N ALA A 98 -8.41 6.73 33.22
CA ALA A 98 -7.89 6.02 34.40
C ALA A 98 -7.65 6.96 35.60
N VAL A 99 -7.21 8.20 35.34
CA VAL A 99 -7.01 9.22 36.37
C VAL A 99 -8.35 9.66 36.97
N GLU A 100 -9.38 9.90 36.13
CA GLU A 100 -10.72 10.28 36.60
C GLU A 100 -11.37 9.18 37.47
N ALA A 101 -11.28 7.92 37.08
CA ALA A 101 -11.84 6.80 37.84
C ALA A 101 -11.18 6.60 39.22
N THR A 102 -9.89 6.91 39.32
CA THR A 102 -9.14 6.81 40.59
C THR A 102 -9.46 7.98 41.53
N GLY A 103 -9.74 9.17 40.99
CA GLY A 103 -10.09 10.36 41.77
C GLY A 103 -11.50 10.35 42.36
N ASP A 104 -12.48 9.70 41.71
CA ASP A 104 -13.86 9.58 42.21
C ASP A 104 -14.01 8.56 43.37
N SER A 105 -12.99 7.73 43.58
CA SER A 105 -12.98 6.69 44.63
C SER A 105 -12.35 7.15 45.96
N ALA A 106 -11.93 8.42 46.06
CA ALA A 106 -11.23 9.02 47.20
C ALA A 106 -12.05 10.14 47.84
#